data_AF-A0A355XQ49-F1
#
_entry.id   AF-A0A355XQ49-F1
#
_cell.length_a   1.000
_cell.length_b   1.000
_cell.length_c   1.000
_cell.angle_alpha   90.00
_cell.angle_beta   90.00
_cell.angle_gamma   90.00
#
_symmetry.space_group_name_H-M   'P 1'
#
loop_
_entity.id
_entity.type
_entity.pdbx_description
1 polymer ?
#
loop_
_entity_poly.entity_id
_entity_poly.type
_entity_poly.pdbx_seq_one_letter_code
_entity_poly.pdbx_strand_id
1 'polypeptide(L)'
;MSNTIVENLPYKVADIALAEAGRKAISISEKEMPGLMTAKEKYGTEKPLAGLKLTGSLHMTIETAILIKTLRELGADIRWASCNIFSTQDHAAAAIADSGVPVFAWKGESLEEYWWCTMQALTFPDGSGPDLIVDDGGDATLLIHNGFKLENIFAETGEVPPINTNVEEEIVIEKLLRNVLEKDDQHWHKISKNIIG
;
A
#
# COMPACT_ATOMS: atom_id res chain seq x y z
N MET A 1 -8.33 4.05 -23.42
CA MET A 1 -7.59 3.39 -22.32
C MET A 1 -7.13 4.49 -21.39
N SER A 2 -7.24 4.32 -20.07
CA SER A 2 -6.88 5.38 -19.11
C SER A 2 -5.39 5.67 -19.18
N ASN A 3 -5.01 6.95 -19.28
CA ASN A 3 -3.61 7.40 -19.21
C ASN A 3 -3.10 7.47 -17.75
N THR A 4 -3.87 7.01 -16.77
CA THR A 4 -3.48 7.05 -15.36
C THR A 4 -2.77 5.77 -14.94
N ILE A 5 -1.74 5.91 -14.12
CA ILE A 5 -0.97 4.80 -13.53
C ILE A 5 -1.85 4.03 -12.54
N VAL A 6 -2.58 4.77 -11.69
CA VAL A 6 -3.52 4.26 -10.70
C VAL A 6 -4.93 4.77 -10.95
N GLU A 7 -5.91 4.07 -10.42
CA GLU A 7 -7.31 4.50 -10.40
C GLU A 7 -7.56 5.45 -9.22
N ASN A 8 -8.32 6.52 -9.46
CA ASN A 8 -8.74 7.43 -8.40
C ASN A 8 -9.93 6.84 -7.61
N LEU A 9 -9.63 5.85 -6.79
CA LEU A 9 -10.57 5.17 -5.92
C LEU A 9 -10.31 5.56 -4.46
N PRO A 10 -11.36 5.79 -3.65
CA PRO A 10 -11.18 6.03 -2.22
C PRO A 10 -10.66 4.78 -1.49
N TYR A 11 -11.08 3.58 -1.92
CA TYR A 11 -10.65 2.27 -1.43
C TYR A 11 -11.12 1.16 -2.39
N LYS A 12 -10.62 -0.05 -2.21
CA LYS A 12 -11.13 -1.29 -2.81
C LYS A 12 -11.02 -2.43 -1.80
N VAL A 13 -12.16 -2.87 -1.27
CA VAL A 13 -12.29 -3.96 -0.30
C VAL A 13 -13.41 -4.91 -0.72
N ALA A 14 -13.47 -6.12 -0.14
CA ALA A 14 -14.47 -7.12 -0.50
C ALA A 14 -15.91 -6.63 -0.30
N ASP A 15 -16.22 -6.12 0.89
CA ASP A 15 -17.55 -5.64 1.25
C ASP A 15 -17.46 -4.58 2.36
N ILE A 16 -17.84 -3.34 2.03
CA ILE A 16 -17.82 -2.23 2.98
C ILE A 16 -18.87 -2.39 4.11
N ALA A 17 -19.93 -3.19 3.89
CA ALA A 17 -20.95 -3.44 4.92
C ALA A 17 -20.39 -4.17 6.15
N LEU A 18 -19.21 -4.79 6.04
CA LEU A 18 -18.53 -5.44 7.16
C LEU A 18 -17.86 -4.46 8.14
N ALA A 19 -17.87 -3.16 7.85
CA ALA A 19 -17.18 -2.15 8.67
C ALA A 19 -17.64 -2.12 10.13
N GLU A 20 -18.94 -2.32 10.41
CA GLU A 20 -19.42 -2.36 11.79
C GLU A 20 -18.87 -3.56 12.56
N ALA A 21 -18.83 -4.74 11.93
CA ALA A 21 -18.26 -5.95 12.53
C ALA A 21 -16.76 -5.76 12.80
N GLY A 22 -16.02 -5.17 11.85
CA GLY A 22 -14.62 -4.84 12.02
C GLY A 22 -14.36 -3.85 13.16
N ARG A 23 -15.17 -2.78 13.29
CA ARG A 23 -15.05 -1.83 14.41
C ARG A 23 -15.23 -2.51 15.76
N LYS A 24 -16.20 -3.42 15.88
CA LYS A 24 -16.42 -4.19 17.12
C LYS A 24 -15.20 -5.07 17.44
N ALA A 25 -14.69 -5.81 16.46
CA ALA A 25 -13.50 -6.64 16.64
C ALA A 25 -12.25 -5.81 17.03
N ILE A 26 -12.01 -4.68 16.34
CA ILE A 26 -10.94 -3.74 16.66
C ILE A 26 -11.05 -3.26 18.11
N SER A 27 -12.24 -2.83 18.56
CA SER A 27 -12.42 -2.32 19.93
C SER A 27 -12.17 -3.37 21.03
N ILE A 28 -12.35 -4.65 20.70
CA ILE A 28 -12.04 -5.75 21.62
C ILE A 28 -10.53 -5.97 21.64
N SER A 29 -9.90 -6.05 20.47
CA SER A 29 -8.46 -6.32 20.33
C SER A 29 -7.57 -5.17 20.80
N GLU A 30 -8.04 -3.92 20.83
CA GLU A 30 -7.29 -2.79 21.39
C GLU A 30 -6.84 -3.04 22.85
N LYS A 31 -7.62 -3.80 23.63
CA LYS A 31 -7.29 -4.16 25.01
C LYS A 31 -6.07 -5.09 25.11
N GLU A 32 -5.81 -5.86 24.07
CA GLU A 32 -4.70 -6.80 23.97
C GLU A 32 -3.46 -6.18 23.29
N MET A 33 -3.52 -4.90 22.91
CA MET A 33 -2.42 -4.17 22.26
C MET A 33 -1.98 -2.93 23.07
N PRO A 34 -1.61 -3.08 24.35
CA PRO A 34 -1.32 -1.95 25.24
C PRO A 34 -0.16 -1.08 24.76
N GLY A 35 0.81 -1.65 24.02
CA GLY A 35 1.93 -0.90 23.44
C GLY A 35 1.48 0.18 22.45
N LEU A 36 0.58 -0.17 21.51
CA LEU A 36 0.04 0.78 20.55
C LEU A 36 -0.87 1.81 21.22
N MET A 37 -1.68 1.38 22.19
CA MET A 37 -2.56 2.30 22.93
C MET A 37 -1.73 3.32 23.73
N THR A 38 -0.65 2.88 24.38
CA THR A 38 0.27 3.77 25.11
C THR A 38 0.98 4.73 24.15
N ALA A 39 1.44 4.26 22.98
CA ALA A 39 2.06 5.13 21.99
C ALA A 39 1.08 6.19 21.47
N LYS A 40 -0.17 5.79 21.22
CA LYS A 40 -1.26 6.69 20.83
C LYS A 40 -1.51 7.76 21.89
N GLU A 41 -1.63 7.37 23.16
CA GLU A 41 -1.84 8.30 24.27
C GLU A 41 -0.67 9.27 24.46
N LYS A 42 0.56 8.76 24.34
CA LYS A 42 1.78 9.53 24.58
C LYS A 42 2.05 10.56 23.47
N TYR A 43 1.90 10.18 22.21
CA TYR A 43 2.33 10.98 21.06
C TYR A 43 1.17 11.51 20.20
N GLY A 44 -0.08 11.15 20.50
CA GLY A 44 -1.24 11.56 19.72
C GLY A 44 -1.51 13.07 19.71
N THR A 45 -1.09 13.78 20.75
CA THR A 45 -1.18 15.26 20.78
C THR A 45 -0.01 15.94 20.05
N GLU A 46 1.17 15.30 20.03
CA GLU A 46 2.36 15.79 19.34
C GLU A 46 2.25 15.63 17.82
N LYS A 47 1.49 14.62 17.35
CA LYS A 47 1.31 14.29 15.94
C LYS A 47 2.65 14.20 15.19
N PRO A 48 3.60 13.35 15.64
CA PRO A 48 4.97 13.33 15.10
C PRO A 48 5.05 12.91 13.63
N LEU A 49 4.00 12.29 13.07
CA LEU A 49 3.92 11.90 11.67
C LEU A 49 3.12 12.89 10.81
N ALA A 50 2.75 14.05 11.36
CA ALA A 50 2.00 15.07 10.63
C ALA A 50 2.74 15.51 9.36
N GLY A 51 2.03 15.44 8.23
CA GLY A 51 2.55 15.83 6.92
C GLY A 51 3.37 14.76 6.20
N LEU A 52 3.59 13.59 6.82
CA LEU A 52 4.24 12.46 6.18
C LEU A 52 3.21 11.53 5.54
N LYS A 53 3.48 11.14 4.30
CA LYS A 53 2.77 10.11 3.55
C LYS A 53 3.35 8.74 3.90
N LEU A 54 2.49 7.79 4.24
CA LEU A 54 2.88 6.45 4.66
C LEU A 54 2.13 5.40 3.83
N THR A 55 2.87 4.50 3.21
CA THR A 55 2.31 3.31 2.58
C THR A 55 2.62 2.08 3.43
N GLY A 56 1.60 1.29 3.72
CA GLY A 56 1.75 -0.02 4.36
C GLY A 56 1.49 -1.18 3.40
N SER A 57 2.33 -2.21 3.49
CA SER A 57 2.24 -3.51 2.81
C SER A 57 2.43 -4.61 3.85
N LEU A 58 1.43 -4.76 4.72
CA LEU A 58 1.37 -5.75 5.80
C LEU A 58 0.05 -6.50 5.69
N HIS A 59 -0.02 -7.72 6.21
CA HIS A 59 -1.27 -8.47 6.32
C HIS A 59 -2.41 -7.58 6.87
N MET A 60 -3.49 -7.42 6.09
CA MET A 60 -4.62 -6.56 6.47
C MET A 60 -5.55 -7.26 7.48
N THR A 61 -5.13 -7.33 8.74
CA THR A 61 -5.86 -7.98 9.86
C THR A 61 -6.42 -6.95 10.86
N ILE A 62 -7.10 -7.43 11.90
CA ILE A 62 -7.56 -6.58 13.03
C ILE A 62 -6.38 -5.92 13.76
N GLU A 63 -5.27 -6.62 13.95
CA GLU A 63 -4.07 -6.09 14.60
C GLU A 63 -3.44 -4.97 13.76
N THR A 64 -3.34 -5.18 12.45
CA THR A 64 -2.89 -4.15 11.50
C THR A 64 -3.85 -2.97 11.45
N ALA A 65 -5.16 -3.19 11.55
CA ALA A 65 -6.13 -2.11 11.66
C ALA A 65 -5.88 -1.22 12.89
N ILE A 66 -5.47 -1.79 14.02
CA ILE A 66 -5.09 -1.03 15.22
C ILE A 66 -3.78 -0.24 14.99
N LEU A 67 -2.81 -0.84 14.31
CA LEU A 67 -1.60 -0.14 13.87
C LEU A 67 -1.93 1.07 12.99
N ILE A 68 -2.74 0.88 11.93
CA ILE A 68 -3.17 1.94 11.02
C ILE A 68 -3.86 3.07 11.78
N LYS A 69 -4.82 2.74 12.66
CA LYS A 69 -5.49 3.74 13.50
C LYS A 69 -4.50 4.51 14.37
N THR A 70 -3.48 3.84 14.90
CA THR A 70 -2.45 4.46 15.72
C THR A 70 -1.61 5.42 14.88
N LEU A 71 -1.07 4.98 13.74
CA LEU A 71 -0.28 5.82 12.83
C LEU A 71 -1.06 7.05 12.35
N ARG A 72 -2.35 6.89 12.04
CA ARG A 72 -3.22 8.02 11.68
C ARG A 72 -3.44 8.97 12.84
N GLU A 73 -3.63 8.45 14.06
CA GLU A 73 -3.68 9.30 15.25
C GLU A 73 -2.35 10.02 15.49
N LEU A 74 -1.22 9.46 15.07
CA LEU A 74 0.07 10.15 15.11
C LEU A 74 0.27 11.16 13.97
N GLY A 75 -0.71 11.32 13.07
CA GLY A 75 -0.75 12.38 12.05
C GLY A 75 -0.40 11.96 10.63
N ALA A 76 -0.10 10.67 10.38
CA ALA A 76 0.28 10.20 9.04
C ALA A 76 -0.90 10.25 8.04
N ASP A 77 -0.58 10.55 6.77
CA ASP A 77 -1.46 10.34 5.61
C ASP A 77 -1.21 8.95 5.04
N ILE A 78 -2.17 8.04 5.20
CA ILE A 78 -1.94 6.60 5.07
C ILE A 78 -2.62 6.03 3.83
N ARG A 79 -1.94 5.14 3.12
CA ARG A 79 -2.52 4.20 2.14
C ARG A 79 -2.06 2.78 2.45
N TRP A 80 -2.89 1.77 2.20
CA TRP A 80 -2.58 0.40 2.62
C TRP A 80 -2.95 -0.66 1.58
N ALA A 81 -2.09 -1.67 1.46
CA ALA A 81 -2.35 -2.95 0.79
C ALA A 81 -1.94 -4.12 1.69
N SER A 82 -2.47 -5.31 1.42
CA SER A 82 -2.02 -6.55 2.07
C SER A 82 -0.72 -7.03 1.42
N CYS A 83 0.13 -7.77 2.14
CA CYS A 83 1.32 -8.46 1.59
C CYS A 83 1.09 -9.95 1.30
N ASN A 84 -0.17 -10.41 1.37
CA ASN A 84 -0.54 -11.77 0.99
C ASN A 84 -2.00 -11.86 0.58
N ILE A 85 -2.25 -12.59 -0.50
CA ILE A 85 -3.57 -12.75 -1.13
C ILE A 85 -4.64 -13.41 -0.23
N PHE A 86 -4.24 -14.13 0.82
CA PHE A 86 -5.17 -14.82 1.72
C PHE A 86 -5.21 -14.28 3.15
N SER A 87 -4.33 -13.34 3.50
CA SER A 87 -4.21 -12.86 4.88
C SER A 87 -5.24 -11.82 5.27
N THR A 88 -5.84 -11.13 4.29
CA THR A 88 -6.82 -10.08 4.56
C THR A 88 -8.00 -10.63 5.37
N GLN A 89 -8.34 -9.91 6.43
CA GLN A 89 -9.60 -10.07 7.15
C GLN A 89 -10.54 -8.98 6.65
N ASP A 90 -11.50 -9.33 5.79
CA ASP A 90 -12.28 -8.33 5.04
C ASP A 90 -13.04 -7.32 5.92
N HIS A 91 -13.50 -7.75 7.09
CA HIS A 91 -14.13 -6.87 8.08
C HIS A 91 -13.14 -5.85 8.68
N ALA A 92 -11.87 -6.20 8.86
CA ALA A 92 -10.82 -5.26 9.27
C ALA A 92 -10.55 -4.23 8.17
N ALA A 93 -10.38 -4.70 6.92
CA ALA A 93 -10.19 -3.84 5.75
C ALA A 93 -11.35 -2.86 5.57
N ALA A 94 -12.60 -3.34 5.66
CA ALA A 94 -13.80 -2.53 5.57
C ALA A 94 -13.89 -1.47 6.68
N ALA A 95 -13.54 -1.83 7.93
CA ALA A 95 -13.58 -0.87 9.04
C ALA A 95 -12.57 0.27 8.88
N ILE A 96 -11.39 -0.02 8.33
CA ILE A 96 -10.37 0.99 8.04
C ILE A 96 -10.76 1.85 6.84
N ALA A 97 -11.24 1.23 5.76
CA ALA A 97 -11.76 1.92 4.59
C ALA A 97 -12.89 2.90 4.95
N ASP A 98 -13.87 2.46 5.73
CA ASP A 98 -15.01 3.28 6.18
C ASP A 98 -14.58 4.45 7.08
N SER A 99 -13.41 4.36 7.73
CA SER A 99 -12.83 5.48 8.49
C SER A 99 -12.24 6.57 7.58
N GLY A 100 -12.18 6.36 6.27
CA GLY A 100 -11.62 7.26 5.27
C GLY A 100 -10.13 7.05 4.98
N VAL A 101 -9.53 5.95 5.44
CA VAL A 101 -8.17 5.55 5.05
C VAL A 101 -8.24 4.71 3.77
N PRO A 102 -7.51 5.07 2.70
CA PRO A 102 -7.43 4.24 1.50
C PRO A 102 -6.84 2.86 1.78
N VAL A 103 -7.67 1.83 1.58
CA VAL A 103 -7.28 0.41 1.67
C VAL A 103 -7.61 -0.27 0.36
N PHE A 104 -6.63 -0.99 -0.19
CA PHE A 104 -6.74 -1.81 -1.38
C PHE A 104 -6.36 -3.23 -0.96
N ALA A 105 -7.34 -3.97 -0.45
CA ALA A 105 -7.10 -5.31 0.06
C ALA A 105 -8.41 -6.10 0.21
N TRP A 106 -8.43 -7.35 -0.22
CA TRP A 106 -9.46 -8.33 0.10
C TRP A 106 -8.88 -9.74 0.21
N LYS A 107 -9.64 -10.65 0.81
CA LYS A 107 -9.24 -12.06 0.88
C LYS A 107 -9.51 -12.75 -0.45
N GLY A 108 -8.54 -13.50 -0.94
CA GLY A 108 -8.65 -14.28 -2.17
C GLY A 108 -8.36 -13.47 -3.44
N GLU A 109 -7.46 -12.48 -3.35
CA GLU A 109 -6.92 -11.78 -4.52
C GLU A 109 -6.23 -12.77 -5.48
N SER A 110 -6.31 -12.47 -6.78
CA SER A 110 -5.36 -12.97 -7.78
C SER A 110 -4.01 -12.25 -7.66
N LEU A 111 -2.97 -12.78 -8.31
CA LEU A 111 -1.65 -12.12 -8.33
C LEU A 111 -1.72 -10.76 -9.02
N GLU A 112 -2.50 -10.62 -10.09
CA GLU A 112 -2.71 -9.34 -10.76
C GLU A 112 -3.39 -8.31 -9.85
N GLU A 113 -4.41 -8.73 -9.10
CA GLU A 113 -5.10 -7.87 -8.13
C GLU A 113 -4.19 -7.48 -6.98
N TYR A 114 -3.38 -8.41 -6.47
CA TYR A 114 -2.38 -8.17 -5.43
C TYR A 114 -1.40 -7.07 -5.83
N TRP A 115 -0.75 -7.22 -6.99
CA TRP A 115 0.21 -6.22 -7.47
C TRP A 115 -0.46 -4.90 -7.88
N TRP A 116 -1.72 -4.94 -8.33
CA TRP A 116 -2.54 -3.74 -8.51
C TRP A 116 -2.79 -3.03 -7.17
N CYS A 117 -3.14 -3.76 -6.10
CA CYS A 117 -3.32 -3.21 -4.76
C CYS A 117 -2.03 -2.54 -4.25
N THR A 118 -0.89 -3.20 -4.41
CA THR A 118 0.43 -2.64 -4.07
C THR A 118 0.69 -1.33 -4.82
N MET A 119 0.39 -1.29 -6.12
CA MET A 119 0.53 -0.07 -6.94
C MET A 119 -0.40 1.07 -6.48
N GLN A 120 -1.66 0.75 -6.19
CA GLN A 120 -2.65 1.69 -5.67
C GLN A 120 -2.21 2.27 -4.32
N ALA A 121 -1.58 1.47 -3.47
CA ALA A 121 -1.09 1.91 -2.16
C ALA A 121 0.19 2.77 -2.26
N LEU A 122 1.08 2.49 -3.22
CA LEU A 122 2.34 3.22 -3.41
C LEU A 122 2.19 4.56 -4.14
N THR A 123 1.16 4.72 -4.96
CA THR A 123 0.93 5.97 -5.71
C THR A 123 -0.13 6.82 -5.02
N PHE A 124 0.26 8.00 -4.55
CA PHE A 124 -0.66 8.98 -3.97
C PHE A 124 -1.42 9.75 -5.07
N PRO A 125 -2.58 10.36 -4.77
CA PRO A 125 -3.42 11.01 -5.77
C PRO A 125 -2.75 12.16 -6.55
N ASP A 126 -1.72 12.78 -5.98
CA ASP A 126 -0.91 13.82 -6.64
C ASP A 126 0.22 13.25 -7.53
N GLY A 127 0.29 11.92 -7.66
CA GLY A 127 1.30 11.20 -8.42
C GLY A 127 2.62 11.02 -7.69
N SER A 128 2.73 11.48 -6.43
CA SER A 128 3.92 11.21 -5.61
C SER A 128 3.89 9.81 -5.00
N GLY A 129 5.04 9.40 -4.47
CA GLY A 129 5.15 8.24 -3.58
C GLY A 129 4.95 8.58 -2.11
N PRO A 130 5.07 7.58 -1.22
CA PRO A 130 5.15 7.78 0.22
C PRO A 130 6.49 8.39 0.66
N ASP A 131 6.50 9.00 1.84
CA ASP A 131 7.72 9.36 2.57
C ASP A 131 8.20 8.19 3.45
N LEU A 132 7.28 7.38 3.97
CA LEU A 132 7.55 6.23 4.84
C LEU A 132 6.92 4.95 4.30
N ILE A 133 7.61 3.82 4.45
CA ILE A 133 7.10 2.51 4.05
C ILE A 133 7.13 1.56 5.25
N VAL A 134 6.01 0.88 5.49
CA VAL A 134 5.95 -0.25 6.42
C VAL A 134 5.71 -1.50 5.59
N ASP A 135 6.70 -2.37 5.48
CA ASP A 135 6.70 -3.51 4.55
C ASP A 135 6.93 -4.83 5.31
N ASP A 136 6.22 -5.87 4.90
CA ASP A 136 6.36 -7.24 5.41
C ASP A 136 6.41 -8.19 4.21
N GLY A 137 7.54 -8.90 4.06
CA GLY A 137 7.87 -9.68 2.86
C GLY A 137 8.72 -8.90 1.84
N GLY A 138 8.62 -7.56 1.79
CA GLY A 138 9.49 -6.71 0.97
C GLY A 138 8.96 -6.42 -0.43
N ASP A 139 7.70 -6.72 -0.73
CA ASP A 139 7.13 -6.60 -2.07
C ASP A 139 6.93 -5.16 -2.53
N ALA A 140 6.54 -4.26 -1.63
CA ALA A 140 6.44 -2.83 -1.96
C ALA A 140 7.84 -2.26 -2.27
N THR A 141 8.83 -2.64 -1.47
CA THR A 141 10.24 -2.30 -1.67
C THR A 141 10.76 -2.86 -2.99
N LEU A 142 10.49 -4.14 -3.28
CA LEU A 142 10.89 -4.82 -4.52
C LEU A 142 10.33 -4.12 -5.75
N LEU A 143 9.04 -3.74 -5.72
CA LEU A 143 8.38 -3.08 -6.83
C LEU A 143 9.04 -1.72 -7.15
N ILE A 144 9.34 -0.92 -6.12
CA ILE A 144 10.04 0.36 -6.27
C ILE A 144 11.44 0.15 -6.88
N HIS A 145 12.22 -0.79 -6.34
CA HIS A 145 13.58 -1.04 -6.81
C HIS A 145 13.61 -1.55 -8.26
N ASN A 146 12.71 -2.47 -8.61
CA ASN A 146 12.64 -3.02 -9.97
C ASN A 146 12.11 -1.99 -10.97
N GLY A 147 11.12 -1.19 -10.58
CA GLY A 147 10.61 -0.10 -11.40
C GLY A 147 11.67 0.96 -11.67
N PHE A 148 12.40 1.40 -10.64
CA PHE A 148 13.50 2.35 -10.78
C PHE A 148 14.63 1.81 -11.67
N LYS A 149 14.98 0.53 -11.52
CA LYS A 149 15.96 -0.13 -12.38
C LYS A 149 15.51 -0.17 -13.84
N LEU A 150 14.23 -0.49 -14.10
CA LEU A 150 13.68 -0.51 -15.45
C LEU A 150 13.71 0.89 -16.10
N GLU A 151 13.33 1.93 -15.35
CA GLU A 151 13.40 3.32 -15.82
C GLU A 151 14.83 3.74 -16.15
N ASN A 152 15.84 3.34 -15.35
CA ASN A 152 17.24 3.61 -15.68
C ASN A 152 17.68 2.94 -16.98
N ILE A 153 17.36 1.65 -17.16
CA ILE A 153 17.70 0.92 -18.38
C ILE A 153 17.07 1.62 -19.59
N PHE A 154 15.79 1.98 -19.48
CA PHE A 154 15.08 2.67 -20.54
C PHE A 154 15.69 4.04 -20.84
N ALA A 155 16.03 4.83 -19.82
CA ALA A 155 16.66 6.14 -20.00
C ALA A 155 18.06 6.05 -20.65
N GLU A 156 18.83 5.02 -20.34
CA GLU A 156 20.18 4.82 -20.89
C GLU A 156 20.18 4.24 -22.32
N THR A 157 19.26 3.33 -22.60
CA THR A 157 19.28 2.51 -23.84
C THR A 157 18.17 2.84 -24.83
N GLY A 158 17.07 3.46 -24.37
CA GLY A 158 15.84 3.60 -25.15
C GLY A 158 15.07 2.29 -25.36
N GLU A 159 15.52 1.19 -24.74
CA GLU A 159 14.96 -0.14 -24.91
C GLU A 159 14.35 -0.68 -23.61
N VAL A 160 13.35 -1.55 -23.75
CA VAL A 160 12.74 -2.28 -22.64
C VAL A 160 13.18 -3.75 -22.76
N PRO A 161 14.00 -4.28 -21.84
CA PRO A 161 14.50 -5.67 -21.92
C PRO A 161 13.36 -6.68 -22.05
N PRO A 162 13.51 -7.85 -22.68
CA PRO A 162 12.46 -8.87 -22.71
C PRO A 162 12.23 -9.51 -21.32
N ILE A 163 11.01 -9.99 -21.07
CA ILE A 163 10.70 -10.78 -19.88
C ILE A 163 11.38 -12.15 -20.03
N ASN A 164 12.28 -12.49 -19.10
CA ASN A 164 13.03 -13.75 -19.13
C ASN A 164 12.82 -14.55 -17.84
N THR A 165 11.58 -14.94 -17.59
CA THR A 165 11.19 -15.79 -16.45
C THR A 165 9.98 -16.63 -16.81
N ASN A 166 9.85 -17.77 -16.13
CA ASN A 166 8.69 -18.65 -16.20
C ASN A 166 7.89 -18.64 -14.88
N VAL A 167 8.28 -17.83 -13.90
CA VAL A 167 7.56 -17.65 -12.64
C VAL A 167 6.37 -16.74 -12.89
N GLU A 168 5.16 -17.23 -12.61
CA GLU A 168 3.90 -16.52 -12.90
C GLU A 168 3.86 -15.13 -12.26
N GLU A 169 4.24 -15.02 -10.99
CA GLU A 169 4.28 -13.77 -10.25
C GLU A 169 5.27 -12.76 -10.85
N GLU A 170 6.48 -13.19 -11.20
CA GLU A 170 7.47 -12.31 -11.85
C GLU A 170 6.95 -11.79 -13.19
N ILE A 171 6.21 -12.61 -13.95
CA ILE A 171 5.56 -12.18 -15.20
C ILE A 171 4.51 -11.10 -14.93
N VAL A 172 3.73 -11.21 -13.85
CA VAL A 172 2.75 -10.19 -13.46
C VAL A 172 3.43 -8.88 -13.10
N ILE A 173 4.48 -8.92 -12.27
CA ILE A 173 5.28 -7.74 -11.89
C ILE A 173 5.88 -7.07 -13.13
N GLU A 174 6.52 -7.84 -14.01
CA GLU A 174 7.13 -7.33 -15.23
C GLU A 174 6.12 -6.65 -16.16
N LYS A 175 4.93 -7.25 -16.33
CA LYS A 175 3.84 -6.64 -17.11
C LYS A 175 3.35 -5.34 -16.48
N LEU A 176 3.19 -5.32 -15.15
CA LEU A 176 2.80 -4.12 -14.43
C LEU A 176 3.83 -3.01 -14.63
N LEU A 177 5.12 -3.27 -14.38
CA LEU A 177 6.18 -2.27 -14.51
C LEU A 177 6.29 -1.70 -15.93
N ARG A 178 6.11 -2.52 -16.96
CA ARG A 178 6.08 -2.06 -18.36
C ARG A 178 4.88 -1.17 -18.64
N ASN A 179 3.71 -1.52 -18.12
CA ASN A 179 2.52 -0.68 -18.26
C ASN A 179 2.70 0.67 -17.56
N VAL A 180 3.38 0.70 -16.41
CA VAL A 180 3.73 1.94 -15.72
C VAL A 180 4.71 2.77 -16.58
N LEU A 181 5.78 2.16 -17.06
CA LEU A 181 6.79 2.81 -17.91
C LEU A 181 6.18 3.43 -19.18
N GLU A 182 5.26 2.72 -19.85
CA GLU A 182 4.55 3.24 -21.04
C GLU A 182 3.71 4.49 -20.75
N LYS A 183 3.22 4.64 -19.52
CA LYS A 183 2.40 5.77 -19.09
C LYS A 183 3.25 6.92 -18.55
N ASP A 184 4.32 6.60 -17.85
CA ASP A 184 5.21 7.54 -17.17
C ASP A 184 6.57 6.88 -16.93
N ASP A 185 7.56 7.27 -17.73
CA ASP A 185 8.92 6.73 -17.70
C ASP A 185 9.80 7.30 -16.57
N GLN A 186 9.21 8.08 -15.68
CA GLN A 186 9.87 8.70 -14.52
C GLN A 186 9.07 8.48 -13.22
N HIS A 187 8.07 7.61 -13.23
CA HIS A 187 7.20 7.36 -12.09
C HIS A 187 7.99 6.92 -10.84
N TRP A 188 8.83 5.90 -10.98
CA TRP A 188 9.59 5.33 -9.87
C TRP A 188 10.72 6.25 -9.41
N HIS A 189 11.34 7.02 -10.32
CA HIS A 189 12.23 8.13 -9.97
C HIS A 189 11.54 9.22 -9.13
N LYS A 190 10.27 9.54 -9.45
CA LYS A 190 9.46 10.49 -8.67
C LYS A 190 9.07 9.93 -7.30
N ILE A 191 8.70 8.65 -7.23
CA ILE A 191 8.37 7.97 -5.98
C ILE A 191 9.59 7.92 -5.05
N SER A 192 10.74 7.46 -5.56
CA SER A 192 11.91 7.18 -4.73
C SER A 192 12.54 8.42 -4.10
N LYS A 193 12.34 9.60 -4.70
CA LYS A 193 12.97 10.86 -4.27
C LYS A 193 12.64 11.28 -2.83
N ASN A 194 11.43 10.98 -2.36
CA ASN A 194 10.94 11.45 -1.07
C ASN A 194 10.95 10.37 0.02
N ILE A 195 11.26 9.11 -0.33
CA ILE A 195 11.30 8.02 0.64
C ILE A 195 12.43 8.27 1.64
N ILE A 196 12.07 8.41 2.90
CA ILE A 196 12.98 8.52 4.04
C ILE A 196 13.46 7.13 4.45
N GLY A 197 12.51 6.18 4.55
CA GLY A 197 12.73 4.78 4.92
C GLY A 197 11.66 4.21 5.83
#